data_AF-A0A1W9QQW0-F1
#
_entry.id   AF-A0A1W9QQW0-F1
#
_cell.length_a   1.000
_cell.length_b   1.000
_cell.length_c   1.000
_cell.angle_alpha   90.00
_cell.angle_beta   90.00
_cell.angle_gamma   90.00
#
_symmetry.space_group_name_H-M   'P 1'
#
loop_
_entity.id
_entity.type
_entity.pdbx_description
1 polymer ?
#
loop_
_entity_poly.entity_id
_entity_poly.type
_entity_poly.pdbx_seq_one_letter_code
_entity_poly.pdbx_strand_id
1 'polypeptide(L)'
;MDLNNPDSIAYTLGIENYEYSRYQLGTVISRYGIKYFPHRIAVTESPVGDMLPPQATAFEVTDAGSDLFDQISYLWGTVSFKNMMDPSNNSDEAHLAFHEVFDGDPFQAPMSQTGMPGPFDLMMGTSKVIFMNLMAMHFNMANGTFVDASGLSGGAPQPGNEINTVNAGYIIMVLSKMKDEFAGTPLEQMILDAVKAQSSFLAGSLKDPSGGFYNGYTLNQGPDNTAKTAVSQAAAARGLYAAYELTGNNDYLNAADDAYNYLIDNFYVSGQIAFKTEQNNNLATYTPFNFAVITGGLREAALVGGQTEAAAIYTRFFKKVANVMQLAEFNPTGETGNDSDGDGIPYLPEQPDQLAPVFAAEAQLNLMITGVDNSLALNETDMMIYPNPVNENATI
;
A
#
# COMPACT_ATOMS: atom_id res chain seq x y z
N MET A 1 -35.99 -32.22 30.81
CA MET A 1 -36.61 -33.48 30.40
C MET A 1 -37.08 -33.26 28.97
N ASP A 2 -36.55 -34.08 28.08
CA ASP A 2 -36.86 -34.27 26.66
C ASP A 2 -36.66 -33.14 25.64
N LEU A 3 -35.72 -33.45 24.73
CA LEU A 3 -35.39 -32.84 23.44
C LEU A 3 -36.03 -33.73 22.36
N ASN A 4 -36.92 -33.17 21.54
CA ASN A 4 -37.43 -33.72 20.27
C ASN A 4 -38.19 -32.54 19.61
N ASN A 5 -38.02 -32.11 18.36
CA ASN A 5 -37.60 -32.76 17.12
C ASN A 5 -37.39 -31.62 16.04
N PRO A 6 -37.26 -31.90 14.74
CA PRO A 6 -36.03 -31.84 13.94
C PRO A 6 -36.05 -30.71 12.87
N ASP A 7 -34.89 -30.42 12.28
CA ASP A 7 -34.71 -30.21 10.83
C ASP A 7 -33.36 -29.51 10.59
N SER A 8 -32.32 -30.32 10.37
CA SER A 8 -31.12 -29.85 9.68
C SER A 8 -30.63 -30.94 8.76
N ILE A 9 -31.07 -30.87 7.51
CA ILE A 9 -30.42 -31.58 6.41
C ILE A 9 -29.02 -30.96 6.27
N ALA A 10 -28.00 -31.70 6.70
CA ALA A 10 -26.60 -31.34 6.50
C ALA A 10 -26.19 -31.78 5.09
N TYR A 11 -25.77 -30.83 4.26
CA TYR A 11 -25.03 -31.11 3.04
C TYR A 11 -23.55 -31.17 3.37
N THR A 12 -22.98 -32.38 3.31
CA THR A 12 -21.54 -32.63 3.40
C THR A 12 -20.92 -32.56 2.00
N LEU A 13 -19.94 -31.70 1.81
CA LEU A 13 -19.06 -31.69 0.62
C LEU A 13 -17.60 -31.56 1.07
N GLY A 14 -16.87 -32.67 0.99
CA GLY A 14 -15.57 -32.81 0.32
C GLY A 14 -14.33 -32.01 0.74
N ILE A 15 -14.36 -31.11 1.73
CA ILE A 15 -13.18 -30.34 2.19
C ILE A 15 -12.93 -30.56 3.70
N GLU A 16 -13.45 -31.65 4.28
CA GLU A 16 -13.34 -31.90 5.73
C GLU A 16 -11.98 -32.44 6.21
N ASN A 17 -10.99 -32.62 5.32
CA ASN A 17 -9.65 -33.07 5.75
C ASN A 17 -8.69 -31.93 6.16
N TYR A 18 -9.12 -30.66 6.13
CA TYR A 18 -8.42 -29.57 6.82
C TYR A 18 -9.10 -29.28 8.18
N GLU A 19 -9.04 -30.28 9.07
CA GLU A 19 -9.65 -30.28 10.41
C GLU A 19 -9.13 -29.21 11.38
N TYR A 20 -8.20 -28.34 10.98
CA TYR A 20 -7.75 -27.20 11.79
C TYR A 20 -8.47 -25.87 11.46
N SER A 21 -9.23 -25.78 10.36
CA SER A 21 -9.74 -24.50 9.87
C SER A 21 -10.93 -23.93 10.67
N ARG A 22 -11.71 -24.77 11.36
CA ARG A 22 -12.86 -24.34 12.18
C ARG A 22 -12.62 -24.35 13.69
N TYR A 23 -11.79 -25.26 14.20
CA TYR A 23 -11.70 -25.51 15.66
C TYR A 23 -10.54 -24.84 16.39
N GLN A 24 -9.59 -24.16 15.69
CA GLN A 24 -8.47 -23.53 16.39
C GLN A 24 -8.37 -22.01 16.30
N LEU A 25 -8.80 -21.33 15.23
CA LEU A 25 -8.62 -19.86 15.16
C LEU A 25 -9.67 -19.05 15.94
N GLY A 26 -10.95 -19.46 15.92
CA GLY A 26 -11.94 -18.93 16.86
C GLY A 26 -11.53 -19.18 18.32
N THR A 27 -10.75 -20.25 18.54
CA THR A 27 -10.23 -20.68 19.85
C THR A 27 -8.94 -19.94 20.24
N VAL A 28 -8.10 -19.51 19.30
CA VAL A 28 -6.87 -18.72 19.57
C VAL A 28 -7.22 -17.25 19.88
N ILE A 29 -8.14 -16.64 19.12
CA ILE A 29 -8.68 -15.31 19.44
C ILE A 29 -9.45 -15.37 20.77
N SER A 30 -10.21 -16.44 21.04
CA SER A 30 -10.92 -16.57 22.32
C SER A 30 -10.02 -16.93 23.51
N ARG A 31 -8.83 -17.51 23.29
CA ARG A 31 -7.89 -17.87 24.36
C ARG A 31 -6.89 -16.78 24.71
N TYR A 32 -6.51 -15.91 23.76
CA TYR A 32 -5.49 -14.87 23.96
C TYR A 32 -5.92 -13.44 23.59
N GLY A 33 -7.17 -13.24 23.17
CA GLY A 33 -7.68 -11.97 22.67
C GLY A 33 -7.20 -11.63 21.26
N ILE A 34 -7.65 -10.50 20.73
CA ILE A 34 -7.18 -9.95 19.44
C ILE A 34 -5.70 -9.61 19.55
N LYS A 35 -4.90 -9.99 18.55
CA LYS A 35 -3.46 -9.70 18.44
C LYS A 35 -3.19 -9.03 17.10
N TYR A 36 -2.61 -7.84 17.12
CA TYR A 36 -2.31 -7.03 15.93
C TYR A 36 -0.93 -6.37 16.08
N PHE A 37 -0.39 -5.83 14.98
CA PHE A 37 0.86 -5.08 15.02
C PHE A 37 0.60 -3.66 15.55
N PRO A 38 1.28 -3.22 16.63
CA PRO A 38 1.11 -1.87 17.15
C PRO A 38 1.69 -0.83 16.17
N HIS A 39 1.13 0.39 16.20
CA HIS A 39 1.54 1.47 15.30
C HIS A 39 3.02 1.85 15.46
N ARG A 40 3.55 1.86 16.70
CA ARG A 40 4.96 2.23 16.93
C ARG A 40 5.66 1.37 17.95
N ILE A 41 6.88 0.97 17.58
CA ILE A 41 7.83 0.24 18.42
C ILE A 41 9.15 1.00 18.40
N ALA A 42 9.65 1.35 19.58
CA ALA A 42 11.02 1.82 19.76
C ALA A 42 11.98 0.63 19.83
N VAL A 43 13.12 0.76 19.16
CA VAL A 43 14.19 -0.24 19.15
C VAL A 43 15.39 0.31 19.90
N THR A 44 15.91 -0.44 20.86
CA THR A 44 17.21 -0.16 21.47
C THR A 44 18.27 -0.96 20.73
N GLU A 45 19.24 -0.28 20.13
CA GLU A 45 20.33 -0.92 19.40
C GLU A 45 21.64 -0.86 20.19
N SER A 46 22.47 -1.88 20.03
CA SER A 46 23.83 -1.94 20.59
C SER A 46 24.85 -2.26 19.49
N PRO A 47 26.06 -1.68 19.55
CA PRO A 47 27.14 -2.06 18.65
C PRO A 47 27.53 -3.53 18.83
N VAL A 48 27.71 -4.26 17.71
CA VAL A 48 28.13 -5.69 17.72
C VAL A 48 29.63 -5.84 17.40
N GLY A 49 30.24 -4.78 16.88
CA GLY A 49 31.65 -4.72 16.49
C GLY A 49 31.90 -3.53 15.56
N ASP A 50 33.17 -3.19 15.33
CA ASP A 50 33.54 -2.15 14.38
C ASP A 50 33.10 -2.58 12.97
N MET A 51 32.48 -1.66 12.21
CA MET A 51 31.98 -1.86 10.84
C MET A 51 30.74 -2.76 10.68
N LEU A 52 30.13 -3.25 11.76
CA LEU A 52 28.85 -3.97 11.69
C LEU A 52 27.68 -3.04 12.02
N PRO A 53 26.52 -3.20 11.35
CA PRO A 53 25.32 -2.44 11.72
C PRO A 53 24.94 -2.75 13.18
N PRO A 54 24.40 -1.76 13.91
CA PRO A 54 23.90 -1.97 15.26
C PRO A 54 22.87 -3.12 15.30
N GLN A 55 22.87 -3.89 16.39
CA GLN A 55 21.90 -4.96 16.61
C GLN A 55 20.81 -4.50 17.58
N ALA A 56 19.56 -4.78 17.23
CA ALA A 56 18.43 -4.64 18.14
C ALA A 56 18.60 -5.54 19.38
N THR A 57 18.56 -4.92 20.56
CA THR A 57 18.70 -5.58 21.87
C THR A 57 17.45 -5.49 22.73
N ALA A 58 16.56 -4.53 22.46
CA ALA A 58 15.26 -4.44 23.10
C ALA A 58 14.22 -3.79 22.17
N PHE A 59 12.96 -4.12 22.41
CA PHE A 59 11.80 -3.55 21.72
C PHE A 59 10.80 -3.04 22.77
N GLU A 60 10.31 -1.82 22.59
CA GLU A 60 9.28 -1.21 23.45
C GLU A 60 8.13 -0.69 22.59
N VAL A 61 6.90 -1.07 22.91
CA VAL A 61 5.72 -0.52 22.24
C VAL A 61 5.46 0.89 22.76
N THR A 62 5.64 1.90 21.89
CA THR A 62 5.46 3.31 22.22
C THR A 62 4.11 3.85 21.77
N ASP A 63 3.47 3.20 20.80
CA ASP A 63 2.08 3.41 20.44
C ASP A 63 1.40 2.07 20.18
N ALA A 64 0.50 1.69 21.08
CA ALA A 64 -0.24 0.43 20.99
C ALA A 64 -1.48 0.52 20.08
N GLY A 65 -1.75 1.66 19.44
CA GLY A 65 -2.82 1.80 18.45
C GLY A 65 -2.64 0.85 17.27
N SER A 66 -3.75 0.54 16.60
CA SER A 66 -3.77 -0.14 15.31
C SER A 66 -4.03 0.91 14.24
N ASP A 67 -3.06 1.14 13.37
CA ASP A 67 -3.24 1.98 12.19
C ASP A 67 -3.54 1.10 10.95
N LEU A 68 -4.54 1.50 10.17
CA LEU A 68 -5.00 0.77 9.00
C LEU A 68 -3.86 0.64 7.98
N PHE A 69 -3.09 1.70 7.75
CA PHE A 69 -2.00 1.67 6.77
C PHE A 69 -0.92 0.65 7.16
N ASP A 70 -0.61 0.54 8.45
CA ASP A 70 0.34 -0.47 8.94
C ASP A 70 -0.18 -1.88 8.72
N GLN A 71 -1.43 -2.14 9.11
CA GLN A 71 -2.02 -3.47 8.98
C GLN A 71 -2.16 -3.89 7.51
N ILE A 72 -2.60 -2.98 6.61
CA ILE A 72 -2.73 -3.30 5.18
C ILE A 72 -1.37 -3.44 4.51
N SER A 73 -0.33 -2.74 4.97
CA SER A 73 1.04 -2.92 4.46
C SER A 73 1.58 -4.31 4.80
N TYR A 74 1.35 -4.77 6.03
CA TYR A 74 1.69 -6.16 6.41
C TYR A 74 0.87 -7.16 5.60
N LEU A 75 -0.44 -6.95 5.46
CA LEU A 75 -1.29 -7.83 4.66
C LEU A 75 -0.81 -7.90 3.21
N TRP A 76 -0.47 -6.75 2.62
CA TRP A 76 0.03 -6.69 1.25
C TRP A 76 1.32 -7.50 1.10
N GLY A 77 2.27 -7.32 2.03
CA GLY A 77 3.48 -8.14 2.08
C GLY A 77 3.16 -9.64 2.15
N THR A 78 2.30 -10.06 3.08
CA THR A 78 2.01 -11.49 3.29
C THR A 78 1.30 -12.13 2.11
N VAL A 79 0.37 -11.43 1.43
CA VAL A 79 -0.29 -11.98 0.23
C VAL A 79 0.68 -12.06 -0.95
N SER A 80 1.56 -11.07 -1.13
CA SER A 80 2.57 -11.09 -2.19
C SER A 80 3.59 -12.22 -1.99
N PHE A 81 4.08 -12.39 -0.76
CA PHE A 81 5.01 -13.48 -0.45
C PHE A 81 4.35 -14.86 -0.51
N LYS A 82 3.08 -14.98 -0.09
CA LYS A 82 2.32 -16.23 -0.25
C LYS A 82 2.30 -16.66 -1.72
N ASN A 83 1.96 -15.75 -2.64
CA ASN A 83 1.85 -16.06 -4.06
C ASN A 83 3.16 -16.62 -4.64
N MET A 84 4.30 -16.06 -4.21
CA MET A 84 5.65 -16.53 -4.55
C MET A 84 5.97 -17.92 -3.98
N MET A 85 5.42 -18.26 -2.82
CA MET A 85 5.65 -19.52 -2.11
C MET A 85 4.60 -20.60 -2.40
N ASP A 86 3.63 -20.32 -3.28
CA ASP A 86 2.50 -21.22 -3.50
C ASP A 86 2.95 -22.45 -4.31
N PRO A 87 2.94 -23.65 -3.70
CA PRO A 87 3.43 -24.88 -4.37
C PRO A 87 2.54 -25.31 -5.55
N SER A 88 1.33 -24.74 -5.66
CA SER A 88 0.38 -25.03 -6.72
C SER A 88 0.43 -24.02 -7.86
N ASN A 89 1.17 -22.92 -7.68
CA ASN A 89 1.25 -21.86 -8.68
C ASN A 89 2.23 -22.23 -9.80
N ASN A 90 1.66 -22.71 -10.91
CA ASN A 90 2.41 -23.06 -12.11
C ASN A 90 2.09 -22.09 -13.26
N SER A 91 1.77 -20.81 -12.96
CA SER A 91 1.29 -19.84 -13.95
C SER A 91 2.32 -19.50 -15.03
N ASP A 92 3.60 -19.49 -14.66
CA ASP A 92 4.70 -19.08 -15.53
C ASP A 92 6.06 -19.62 -15.04
N GLU A 93 7.07 -19.48 -15.91
CA GLU A 93 8.43 -19.95 -15.64
C GLU A 93 9.09 -19.29 -14.43
N ALA A 94 8.75 -18.02 -14.13
CA ALA A 94 9.32 -17.33 -12.97
C ALA A 94 8.75 -17.90 -11.67
N HIS A 95 7.46 -18.24 -11.64
CA HIS A 95 6.85 -18.91 -10.49
C HIS A 95 7.40 -20.31 -10.25
N LEU A 96 7.61 -21.08 -11.33
CA LEU A 96 8.23 -22.40 -11.23
C LEU A 96 9.63 -22.36 -10.61
N ALA A 97 10.41 -21.30 -10.87
CA ALA A 97 11.74 -21.13 -10.27
C ALA A 97 11.69 -20.97 -8.75
N PHE A 98 10.60 -20.46 -8.18
CA PHE A 98 10.45 -20.35 -6.72
C PHE A 98 10.20 -21.70 -6.05
N HIS A 99 9.72 -22.71 -6.78
CA HIS A 99 9.50 -24.04 -6.19
C HIS A 99 10.79 -24.62 -5.62
N GLU A 100 11.93 -24.49 -6.32
CA GLU A 100 13.24 -24.97 -5.85
C GLU A 100 13.71 -24.32 -4.54
N VAL A 101 13.11 -23.19 -4.14
CA VAL A 101 13.45 -22.50 -2.89
C VAL A 101 12.52 -22.94 -1.75
N PHE A 102 11.30 -23.38 -2.05
CA PHE A 102 10.22 -23.64 -1.08
C PHE A 102 9.72 -25.10 -1.07
N ASP A 103 10.43 -26.03 -1.72
CA ASP A 103 10.07 -27.45 -1.84
C ASP A 103 10.72 -28.36 -0.78
N GLY A 104 11.47 -27.80 0.17
CA GLY A 104 12.10 -28.54 1.26
C GLY A 104 13.56 -28.16 1.53
N ASP A 105 14.25 -27.51 0.60
CA ASP A 105 15.65 -27.06 0.76
C ASP A 105 15.91 -25.76 -0.02
N PRO A 106 16.20 -24.60 0.61
CA PRO A 106 16.54 -24.41 2.02
C PRO A 106 15.32 -24.23 2.94
N PHE A 107 14.13 -23.95 2.39
CA PHE A 107 12.94 -23.71 3.20
C PHE A 107 12.00 -24.91 3.21
N GLN A 108 11.37 -25.13 4.36
CA GLN A 108 10.47 -26.25 4.58
C GLN A 108 9.28 -26.24 3.61
N ALA A 109 9.00 -27.41 3.01
CA ALA A 109 7.85 -27.63 2.17
C ALA A 109 6.51 -27.44 2.94
N PRO A 110 5.40 -27.20 2.24
CA PRO A 110 4.10 -26.97 2.85
C PRO A 110 3.66 -28.05 3.86
N MET A 111 2.85 -27.65 4.84
CA MET A 111 2.35 -28.50 5.91
C MET A 111 1.58 -29.70 5.38
N SER A 112 0.89 -29.56 4.25
CA SER A 112 0.18 -30.67 3.60
C SER A 112 1.10 -31.85 3.24
N GLN A 113 2.40 -31.59 3.07
CA GLN A 113 3.41 -32.60 2.75
C GLN A 113 4.20 -33.05 4.00
N THR A 114 4.57 -32.10 4.87
CA THR A 114 5.52 -32.37 5.97
C THR A 114 4.85 -32.54 7.34
N GLY A 115 3.59 -32.14 7.48
CA GLY A 115 2.87 -32.08 8.77
C GLY A 115 3.29 -30.92 9.67
N MET A 116 4.20 -30.05 9.23
CA MET A 116 4.70 -28.88 9.96
C MET A 116 4.57 -27.62 9.06
N PRO A 117 4.24 -26.44 9.62
CA PRO A 117 4.06 -25.23 8.81
C PRO A 117 5.36 -24.82 8.09
N GLY A 118 5.32 -24.78 6.76
CA GLY A 118 6.35 -24.13 5.93
C GLY A 118 6.05 -22.63 5.73
N PRO A 119 6.91 -21.89 5.02
CA PRO A 119 6.70 -20.46 4.75
C PRO A 119 5.35 -20.13 4.11
N PHE A 120 4.89 -20.96 3.16
CA PHE A 120 3.57 -20.82 2.54
C PHE A 120 2.44 -20.82 3.58
N ASP A 121 2.43 -21.80 4.49
CA ASP A 121 1.39 -21.92 5.52
C ASP A 121 1.44 -20.75 6.51
N LEU A 122 2.65 -20.29 6.84
CA LEU A 122 2.85 -19.13 7.71
C LEU A 122 2.30 -17.85 7.07
N MET A 123 2.56 -17.62 5.79
CA MET A 123 2.06 -16.43 5.07
C MET A 123 0.54 -16.49 4.88
N MET A 124 -0.03 -17.66 4.57
CA MET A 124 -1.48 -17.85 4.48
C MET A 124 -2.15 -17.63 5.86
N GLY A 125 -1.60 -18.23 6.91
CA GLY A 125 -2.10 -18.08 8.27
C GLY A 125 -2.04 -16.63 8.76
N THR A 126 -0.92 -15.94 8.49
CA THR A 126 -0.72 -14.54 8.87
C THR A 126 -1.68 -13.62 8.10
N SER A 127 -1.81 -13.79 6.78
CA SER A 127 -2.75 -13.02 5.97
C SER A 127 -4.19 -13.14 6.47
N LYS A 128 -4.61 -14.37 6.81
CA LYS A 128 -5.93 -14.63 7.41
C LYS A 128 -6.11 -13.88 8.72
N VAL A 129 -5.14 -13.92 9.63
CA VAL A 129 -5.24 -13.27 10.94
C VAL A 129 -5.32 -11.75 10.78
N ILE A 130 -4.47 -11.15 9.94
CA ILE A 130 -4.50 -9.71 9.68
C ILE A 130 -5.85 -9.30 9.12
N PHE A 131 -6.40 -10.01 8.13
CA PHE A 131 -7.73 -9.71 7.59
C PHE A 131 -8.83 -9.81 8.64
N MET A 132 -8.84 -10.86 9.46
CA MET A 132 -9.82 -11.00 10.53
C MET A 132 -9.71 -9.85 11.55
N ASN A 133 -8.50 -9.38 11.85
CA ASN A 133 -8.30 -8.21 12.70
C ASN A 133 -8.80 -6.92 12.03
N LEU A 134 -8.51 -6.71 10.74
CA LEU A 134 -9.04 -5.58 9.98
C LEU A 134 -10.57 -5.53 10.04
N MET A 135 -11.23 -6.67 9.81
CA MET A 135 -12.69 -6.78 9.91
C MET A 135 -13.22 -6.52 11.32
N ALA A 136 -12.49 -6.94 12.37
CA ALA A 136 -12.91 -6.75 13.75
C ALA A 136 -12.63 -5.34 14.29
N MET A 137 -11.51 -4.73 13.88
CA MET A 137 -10.99 -3.50 14.47
C MET A 137 -11.24 -2.26 13.64
N HIS A 138 -11.25 -2.37 12.32
CA HIS A 138 -11.31 -1.22 11.41
C HIS A 138 -12.60 -1.17 10.61
N PHE A 139 -13.22 -2.32 10.29
CA PHE A 139 -14.42 -2.32 9.45
C PHE A 139 -15.66 -1.80 10.20
N ASN A 140 -16.15 -0.64 9.77
CA ASN A 140 -17.43 -0.07 10.19
C ASN A 140 -18.56 -0.66 9.32
N MET A 141 -19.21 -1.71 9.82
CA MET A 141 -20.29 -2.39 9.10
C MET A 141 -21.50 -1.49 8.79
N ALA A 142 -21.77 -0.47 9.61
CA ALA A 142 -22.93 0.41 9.40
C ALA A 142 -22.75 1.32 8.18
N ASN A 143 -21.51 1.76 7.92
CA ASN A 143 -21.17 2.64 6.80
C ASN A 143 -20.49 1.91 5.64
N GLY A 144 -20.12 0.64 5.83
CA GLY A 144 -19.44 -0.17 4.82
C GLY A 144 -18.03 0.31 4.50
N THR A 145 -17.28 0.78 5.50
CA THR A 145 -15.92 1.33 5.28
C THR A 145 -14.96 0.99 6.41
N PHE A 146 -13.65 1.00 6.14
CA PHE A 146 -12.59 0.86 7.13
C PHE A 146 -12.19 2.22 7.69
N VAL A 147 -12.16 2.34 9.03
CA VAL A 147 -11.61 3.51 9.71
C VAL A 147 -10.10 3.40 9.86
N ASP A 148 -9.40 4.53 9.87
CA ASP A 148 -7.94 4.55 9.85
C ASP A 148 -7.32 4.07 11.15
N ALA A 149 -7.83 4.53 12.29
CA ALA A 149 -7.29 4.18 13.60
C ALA A 149 -8.24 3.30 14.40
N SER A 150 -7.67 2.38 15.18
CA SER A 150 -8.38 1.56 16.16
C SER A 150 -7.48 1.22 17.35
N GLY A 151 -8.06 0.65 18.39
CA GLY A 151 -7.31 0.15 19.54
C GLY A 151 -8.11 -0.90 20.30
N LEU A 152 -7.60 -1.34 21.44
CA LEU A 152 -8.32 -2.22 22.35
C LEU A 152 -8.56 -1.54 23.70
N SER A 153 -9.79 -1.61 24.19
CA SER A 153 -10.13 -1.28 25.58
C SER A 153 -10.79 -2.48 26.23
N GLY A 154 -10.19 -3.00 27.30
CA GLY A 154 -10.65 -4.25 27.93
C GLY A 154 -10.66 -5.47 26.99
N GLY A 155 -9.81 -5.46 25.95
CA GLY A 155 -9.76 -6.51 24.93
C GLY A 155 -10.80 -6.38 23.82
N ALA A 156 -11.66 -5.36 23.85
CA ALA A 156 -12.65 -5.08 22.81
C ALA A 156 -12.15 -3.97 21.86
N PRO A 157 -12.39 -4.09 20.53
CA PRO A 157 -12.07 -3.05 19.56
C PRO A 157 -12.69 -1.69 19.89
N GLN A 158 -11.91 -0.64 19.69
CA GLN A 158 -12.31 0.76 19.80
C GLN A 158 -11.98 1.48 18.49
N PRO A 159 -12.80 1.28 17.43
CA PRO A 159 -12.58 1.94 16.15
C PRO A 159 -12.73 3.46 16.29
N GLY A 160 -11.88 4.21 15.60
CA GLY A 160 -12.06 5.64 15.36
C GLY A 160 -13.20 5.92 14.39
N ASN A 161 -13.20 7.11 13.81
CA ASN A 161 -14.25 7.59 12.90
C ASN A 161 -13.70 8.30 11.66
N GLU A 162 -12.39 8.35 11.49
CA GLU A 162 -11.72 8.98 10.34
C GLU A 162 -11.42 7.94 9.27
N ILE A 163 -11.58 8.35 8.01
CA ILE A 163 -11.28 7.56 6.81
C ILE A 163 -10.45 8.43 5.88
N ASN A 164 -9.22 8.02 5.60
CA ASN A 164 -8.35 8.66 4.64
C ASN A 164 -8.56 8.03 3.26
N THR A 165 -8.67 8.86 2.21
CA THR A 165 -8.90 8.38 0.84
C THR A 165 -7.78 7.48 0.33
N VAL A 166 -6.54 7.74 0.74
CA VAL A 166 -5.40 6.90 0.38
C VAL A 166 -5.56 5.52 0.99
N ASN A 167 -5.82 5.42 2.30
CA ASN A 167 -6.05 4.14 2.97
C ASN A 167 -7.26 3.40 2.39
N ALA A 168 -8.36 4.12 2.13
CA ALA A 168 -9.57 3.60 1.50
C ALA A 168 -9.30 3.01 0.10
N GLY A 169 -8.44 3.63 -0.70
CA GLY A 169 -8.01 3.09 -1.99
C GLY A 169 -7.09 1.88 -1.86
N TYR A 170 -6.12 1.94 -0.94
CA TYR A 170 -5.15 0.86 -0.74
C TYR A 170 -5.78 -0.41 -0.18
N ILE A 171 -6.69 -0.30 0.80
CA ILE A 171 -7.37 -1.50 1.34
C ILE A 171 -8.15 -2.22 0.24
N ILE A 172 -8.80 -1.51 -0.68
CA ILE A 172 -9.49 -2.14 -1.82
C ILE A 172 -8.48 -2.94 -2.67
N MET A 173 -7.37 -2.31 -3.06
CA MET A 173 -6.33 -2.95 -3.88
C MET A 173 -5.74 -4.19 -3.19
N VAL A 174 -5.42 -4.11 -1.89
CA VAL A 174 -4.85 -5.22 -1.13
C VAL A 174 -5.88 -6.34 -0.96
N LEU A 175 -7.13 -6.02 -0.65
CA LEU A 175 -8.20 -7.01 -0.51
C LEU A 175 -8.54 -7.68 -1.84
N SER A 176 -8.48 -6.96 -2.98
CA SER A 176 -8.63 -7.60 -4.29
C SER A 176 -7.57 -8.67 -4.53
N LYS A 177 -6.30 -8.40 -4.20
CA LYS A 177 -5.23 -9.41 -4.25
C LYS A 177 -5.49 -10.57 -3.30
N MET A 178 -5.88 -10.26 -2.07
CA MET A 178 -6.20 -11.28 -1.08
C MET A 178 -7.34 -12.20 -1.52
N LYS A 179 -8.37 -11.67 -2.20
CA LYS A 179 -9.48 -12.47 -2.72
C LYS A 179 -8.94 -13.59 -3.60
N ASP A 180 -8.08 -13.26 -4.56
CA ASP A 180 -7.51 -14.23 -5.49
C ASP A 180 -6.67 -15.30 -4.75
N GLU A 181 -5.87 -14.88 -3.78
CA GLU A 181 -5.05 -15.81 -2.98
C GLU A 181 -5.87 -16.77 -2.10
N PHE A 182 -7.11 -16.39 -1.78
CA PHE A 182 -8.03 -17.15 -0.94
C PHE A 182 -9.22 -17.72 -1.72
N ALA A 183 -9.13 -17.79 -3.05
CA ALA A 183 -10.16 -18.38 -3.91
C ALA A 183 -10.52 -19.81 -3.49
N GLY A 184 -11.81 -20.14 -3.47
CA GLY A 184 -12.33 -21.43 -3.03
C GLY A 184 -12.33 -21.64 -1.51
N THR A 185 -11.85 -20.68 -0.73
CA THR A 185 -11.91 -20.75 0.74
C THR A 185 -13.15 -20.03 1.28
N PRO A 186 -13.58 -20.31 2.53
CA PRO A 186 -14.66 -19.55 3.16
C PRO A 186 -14.42 -18.04 3.30
N LEU A 187 -13.17 -17.56 3.17
CA LEU A 187 -12.85 -16.13 3.26
C LEU A 187 -13.09 -15.38 1.95
N GLU A 188 -13.11 -16.08 0.81
CA GLU A 188 -13.25 -15.44 -0.52
C GLU A 188 -14.45 -14.48 -0.56
N GLN A 189 -15.63 -14.96 -0.15
CA GLN A 189 -16.84 -14.15 -0.18
C GLN A 189 -16.78 -12.98 0.81
N MET A 190 -16.22 -13.19 1.99
CA MET A 190 -16.08 -12.14 3.00
C MET A 190 -15.16 -11.01 2.52
N ILE A 191 -14.07 -11.36 1.84
CA ILE A 191 -13.15 -10.38 1.24
C ILE A 191 -13.85 -9.63 0.11
N LEU A 192 -14.56 -10.35 -0.78
CA LEU A 192 -15.31 -9.73 -1.88
C LEU A 192 -16.38 -8.75 -1.38
N ASP A 193 -17.10 -9.10 -0.31
CA ASP A 193 -18.10 -8.23 0.29
C ASP A 193 -17.46 -6.98 0.92
N ALA A 194 -16.30 -7.12 1.58
CA ALA A 194 -15.54 -5.99 2.11
C ALA A 194 -15.04 -5.05 1.00
N VAL A 195 -14.53 -5.60 -0.11
CA VAL A 195 -14.15 -4.82 -1.31
C VAL A 195 -15.36 -4.02 -1.81
N LYS A 196 -16.48 -4.70 -2.07
CA LYS A 196 -17.69 -4.03 -2.58
C LYS A 196 -18.19 -2.92 -1.66
N ALA A 197 -18.20 -3.16 -0.35
CA ALA A 197 -18.62 -2.18 0.64
C ALA A 197 -17.70 -0.95 0.60
N GLN A 198 -16.39 -1.14 0.72
CA GLN A 198 -15.42 -0.05 0.74
C GLN A 198 -15.41 0.73 -0.59
N SER A 199 -15.49 0.05 -1.73
CA SER A 199 -15.57 0.70 -3.05
C SER A 199 -16.85 1.52 -3.21
N SER A 200 -17.98 1.00 -2.73
CA SER A 200 -19.24 1.74 -2.73
C SER A 200 -19.17 2.99 -1.84
N PHE A 201 -18.56 2.87 -0.65
CA PHE A 201 -18.34 4.03 0.22
C PHE A 201 -17.42 5.07 -0.42
N LEU A 202 -16.29 4.63 -0.99
CA LEU A 202 -15.32 5.50 -1.65
C LEU A 202 -15.97 6.27 -2.82
N ALA A 203 -16.67 5.57 -3.72
CA ALA A 203 -17.33 6.19 -4.87
C ALA A 203 -18.56 7.05 -4.49
N GLY A 204 -19.28 6.67 -3.42
CA GLY A 204 -20.53 7.32 -3.02
C GLY A 204 -20.39 8.45 -2.00
N SER A 205 -19.34 8.43 -1.17
CA SER A 205 -19.17 9.37 -0.05
C SER A 205 -17.93 10.25 -0.15
N LEU A 206 -16.88 9.80 -0.84
CA LEU A 206 -15.62 10.54 -1.00
C LEU A 206 -15.48 11.22 -2.37
N LYS A 207 -16.24 10.80 -3.39
CA LYS A 207 -16.29 11.49 -4.68
C LYS A 207 -17.19 12.73 -4.60
N ASP A 208 -16.70 13.86 -5.08
CA ASP A 208 -17.47 15.08 -5.22
C ASP A 208 -18.23 15.15 -6.56
N PRO A 209 -19.18 16.08 -6.73
CA PRO A 209 -19.94 16.21 -7.97
C PRO A 209 -19.11 16.59 -9.22
N SER A 210 -17.87 17.04 -9.04
CA SER A 210 -16.93 17.37 -10.12
C SER A 210 -16.03 16.19 -10.50
N GLY A 211 -16.21 15.03 -9.89
CA GLY A 211 -15.43 13.81 -10.14
C GLY A 211 -14.16 13.70 -9.31
N GLY A 212 -13.81 14.73 -8.52
CA GLY A 212 -12.64 14.71 -7.65
C GLY A 212 -12.95 14.08 -6.29
N PHE A 213 -11.96 13.50 -5.65
CA PHE A 213 -12.10 12.86 -4.34
C PHE A 213 -11.58 13.76 -3.23
N TYR A 214 -12.33 13.85 -2.13
CA TYR A 214 -11.88 14.50 -0.90
C TYR A 214 -10.66 13.75 -0.31
N ASN A 215 -9.88 14.40 0.56
CA ASN A 215 -8.71 13.75 1.18
C ASN A 215 -9.11 12.71 2.24
N GLY A 216 -10.30 12.86 2.82
CA GLY A 216 -10.85 11.93 3.79
C GLY A 216 -12.30 12.21 4.12
N TYR A 217 -12.83 11.45 5.07
CA TYR A 217 -14.19 11.52 5.56
C TYR A 217 -14.22 11.23 7.06
N THR A 218 -14.99 11.99 7.82
CA THR A 218 -15.23 11.70 9.24
C THR A 218 -16.68 11.26 9.43
N LEU A 219 -16.89 10.06 9.99
CA LEU A 219 -18.22 9.49 10.20
C LEU A 219 -19.09 10.45 11.03
N ASN A 220 -20.31 10.68 10.55
CA ASN A 220 -21.30 11.63 11.09
C ASN A 220 -20.94 13.12 10.95
N GLN A 221 -19.82 13.47 10.34
CA GLN A 221 -19.43 14.87 10.07
C GLN A 221 -19.40 15.17 8.57
N GLY A 222 -18.92 14.23 7.74
CA GLY A 222 -18.87 14.37 6.30
C GLY A 222 -17.45 14.39 5.74
N PRO A 223 -17.29 14.76 4.45
CA PRO A 223 -15.99 14.80 3.78
C PRO A 223 -15.08 15.91 4.31
N ASP A 224 -13.77 15.70 4.20
CA ASP A 224 -12.74 16.70 4.43
C ASP A 224 -12.77 17.77 3.32
N ASN A 225 -13.02 19.02 3.71
CA ASN A 225 -13.12 20.17 2.80
C ASN A 225 -11.79 20.93 2.60
N THR A 226 -10.66 20.37 3.04
CA THR A 226 -9.33 20.90 2.69
C THR A 226 -9.05 20.81 1.18
N ALA A 227 -7.97 21.48 0.74
CA ALA A 227 -7.54 21.42 -0.65
C ALA A 227 -7.22 19.96 -1.04
N LYS A 228 -7.79 19.49 -2.15
CA LYS A 228 -7.60 18.11 -2.60
C LYS A 228 -6.13 17.85 -2.93
N THR A 229 -5.71 16.61 -2.75
CA THR A 229 -4.34 16.16 -3.04
C THR A 229 -4.30 15.21 -4.22
N ALA A 230 -3.18 15.21 -4.95
CA ALA A 230 -2.95 14.29 -6.06
C ALA A 230 -2.97 12.83 -5.60
N VAL A 231 -2.45 12.56 -4.40
CA VAL A 231 -2.42 11.20 -3.82
C VAL A 231 -3.81 10.66 -3.55
N SER A 232 -4.76 11.50 -3.14
CA SER A 232 -6.14 11.07 -2.92
C SER A 232 -6.80 10.65 -4.23
N GLN A 233 -6.56 11.39 -5.32
CA GLN A 233 -7.10 11.04 -6.64
C GLN A 233 -6.47 9.74 -7.15
N ALA A 234 -5.14 9.64 -7.09
CA ALA A 234 -4.42 8.49 -7.58
C ALA A 234 -4.73 7.21 -6.80
N ALA A 235 -4.87 7.31 -5.47
CA ALA A 235 -5.26 6.17 -4.63
C ALA A 235 -6.72 5.76 -4.88
N ALA A 236 -7.64 6.71 -5.05
CA ALA A 236 -9.03 6.42 -5.40
C ALA A 236 -9.11 5.71 -6.76
N ALA A 237 -8.44 6.23 -7.79
CA ALA A 237 -8.35 5.59 -9.11
C ALA A 237 -7.82 4.15 -8.99
N ARG A 238 -6.67 3.97 -8.32
CA ARG A 238 -6.03 2.66 -8.14
C ARG A 238 -6.93 1.65 -7.43
N GLY A 239 -7.58 2.05 -6.33
CA GLY A 239 -8.50 1.19 -5.60
C GLY A 239 -9.74 0.83 -6.43
N LEU A 240 -10.36 1.81 -7.08
CA LEU A 240 -11.58 1.60 -7.85
C LEU A 240 -11.35 0.79 -9.14
N TYR A 241 -10.21 0.94 -9.82
CA TYR A 241 -9.83 0.02 -10.90
C TYR A 241 -9.67 -1.42 -10.41
N ALA A 242 -9.01 -1.63 -9.27
CA ALA A 242 -8.88 -2.97 -8.68
C ALA A 242 -10.24 -3.57 -8.28
N ALA A 243 -11.19 -2.75 -7.83
CA ALA A 243 -12.56 -3.20 -7.58
C ALA A 243 -13.32 -3.53 -8.87
N TYR A 244 -13.12 -2.74 -9.93
CA TYR A 244 -13.72 -3.00 -11.23
C TYR A 244 -13.22 -4.33 -11.81
N GLU A 245 -11.91 -4.59 -11.83
CA GLU A 245 -11.37 -5.86 -12.32
C GLU A 245 -11.96 -7.06 -11.56
N LEU A 246 -12.11 -6.92 -10.24
CA LEU A 246 -12.63 -8.00 -9.39
C LEU A 246 -14.14 -8.25 -9.59
N THR A 247 -14.91 -7.20 -9.89
CA THR A 247 -16.39 -7.26 -9.83
C THR A 247 -17.10 -7.10 -11.17
N GLY A 248 -16.43 -6.56 -12.19
CA GLY A 248 -17.04 -6.12 -13.45
C GLY A 248 -18.04 -4.97 -13.29
N ASN A 249 -18.05 -4.27 -12.15
CA ASN A 249 -19.00 -3.19 -11.90
C ASN A 249 -18.55 -1.88 -12.57
N ASN A 250 -19.27 -1.48 -13.63
CA ASN A 250 -18.99 -0.25 -14.38
C ASN A 250 -19.10 1.03 -13.53
N ASP A 251 -19.84 1.03 -12.43
CA ASP A 251 -19.89 2.21 -11.54
C ASP A 251 -18.53 2.47 -10.89
N TYR A 252 -17.78 1.40 -10.58
CA TYR A 252 -16.41 1.52 -10.06
C TYR A 252 -15.45 1.98 -11.16
N LEU A 253 -15.60 1.47 -12.38
CA LEU A 253 -14.81 1.94 -13.54
C LEU A 253 -15.01 3.43 -13.78
N ASN A 254 -16.27 3.87 -13.88
CA ASN A 254 -16.61 5.28 -14.10
C ASN A 254 -16.04 6.18 -12.99
N ALA A 255 -16.14 5.76 -11.73
CA ALA A 255 -15.59 6.52 -10.61
C ALA A 255 -14.04 6.53 -10.60
N ALA A 256 -13.39 5.45 -11.07
CA ALA A 256 -11.94 5.41 -11.23
C ALA A 256 -11.47 6.34 -12.35
N ASP A 257 -12.17 6.34 -13.49
CA ASP A 257 -11.91 7.24 -14.61
C ASP A 257 -12.14 8.71 -14.20
N ASP A 258 -13.19 9.01 -13.44
CA ASP A 258 -13.40 10.34 -12.86
C ASP A 258 -12.20 10.80 -12.01
N ALA A 259 -11.69 9.91 -11.13
CA ALA A 259 -10.53 10.20 -10.29
C ALA A 259 -9.27 10.46 -11.11
N TYR A 260 -9.02 9.62 -12.13
CA TYR A 260 -7.89 9.77 -13.05
C TYR A 260 -7.99 11.08 -13.84
N ASN A 261 -9.14 11.36 -14.44
CA ASN A 261 -9.36 12.59 -15.20
C ASN A 261 -9.17 13.82 -14.31
N TYR A 262 -9.69 13.79 -13.08
CA TYR A 262 -9.49 14.86 -12.12
C TYR A 262 -8.01 15.05 -11.76
N LEU A 263 -7.26 13.95 -11.57
CA LEU A 263 -5.80 13.97 -11.34
C LEU A 263 -5.07 14.68 -12.49
N ILE A 264 -5.37 14.30 -13.73
CA ILE A 264 -4.72 14.89 -14.90
C ILE A 264 -5.12 16.37 -15.07
N ASP A 265 -6.42 16.68 -15.01
CA ASP A 265 -6.92 18.02 -15.30
C ASP A 265 -6.52 19.06 -14.25
N ASN A 266 -6.36 18.66 -12.98
CA ASN A 266 -6.14 19.60 -11.88
C ASN A 266 -4.71 19.59 -11.32
N PHE A 267 -3.98 18.48 -11.46
CA PHE A 267 -2.65 18.34 -10.84
C PHE A 267 -1.52 18.20 -11.87
N TYR A 268 -1.74 17.59 -13.04
CA TYR A 268 -0.67 17.43 -14.02
C TYR A 268 -0.36 18.75 -14.74
N VAL A 269 0.86 19.25 -14.58
CA VAL A 269 1.36 20.45 -15.26
C VAL A 269 2.20 20.01 -16.45
N SER A 270 1.57 19.87 -17.61
CA SER A 270 2.21 19.33 -18.82
C SER A 270 3.49 20.05 -19.24
N GLY A 271 3.54 21.38 -19.10
CA GLY A 271 4.74 22.18 -19.38
C GLY A 271 5.90 21.93 -18.42
N GLN A 272 5.62 21.40 -17.22
CA GLN A 272 6.62 21.05 -16.21
C GLN A 272 6.86 19.53 -16.09
N ILE A 273 6.05 18.73 -16.79
CA ILE A 273 6.15 17.26 -16.79
C ILE A 273 6.02 16.69 -15.35
N ALA A 274 5.29 17.39 -14.48
CA ALA A 274 5.18 17.07 -13.07
C ALA A 274 3.76 17.30 -12.55
N PHE A 275 3.48 16.76 -11.35
CA PHE A 275 2.21 16.90 -10.67
C PHE A 275 2.31 17.92 -9.54
N LYS A 276 1.32 18.80 -9.40
CA LYS A 276 1.08 19.43 -8.11
C LYS A 276 0.77 18.35 -7.09
N THR A 277 1.25 18.49 -5.86
CA THR A 277 0.89 17.55 -4.78
C THR A 277 -0.42 17.93 -4.10
N GLU A 278 -0.76 19.22 -4.11
CA GLU A 278 -1.97 19.81 -3.54
C GLU A 278 -2.60 20.80 -4.53
N GLN A 279 -3.93 20.86 -4.54
CA GLN A 279 -4.69 21.75 -5.43
C GLN A 279 -4.38 23.21 -5.10
N ASN A 280 -4.24 24.04 -6.13
CA ASN A 280 -3.90 25.47 -6.02
C ASN A 280 -2.54 25.77 -5.38
N ASN A 281 -1.67 24.78 -5.19
CA ASN A 281 -0.30 24.98 -4.74
C ASN A 281 0.68 24.66 -5.88
N ASN A 282 1.55 25.62 -6.21
CA ASN A 282 2.56 25.41 -7.25
C ASN A 282 3.88 24.85 -6.69
N LEU A 283 4.06 24.84 -5.37
CA LEU A 283 5.20 24.16 -4.74
C LEU A 283 4.83 22.70 -4.50
N ALA A 284 5.25 21.81 -5.40
CA ALA A 284 5.05 20.38 -5.24
C ALA A 284 6.10 19.82 -4.28
N THR A 285 5.65 19.08 -3.25
CA THR A 285 6.53 18.38 -2.31
C THR A 285 6.41 16.88 -2.53
N TYR A 286 7.43 16.25 -3.08
CA TYR A 286 7.48 14.83 -3.38
C TYR A 286 8.18 14.05 -2.27
N THR A 287 7.62 12.90 -1.95
CA THR A 287 8.22 11.87 -1.09
C THR A 287 8.16 10.54 -1.84
N PRO A 288 8.96 9.53 -1.49
CA PRO A 288 8.85 8.21 -2.09
C PRO A 288 7.41 7.66 -2.05
N PHE A 289 6.69 7.97 -0.98
CA PHE A 289 5.29 7.58 -0.82
C PHE A 289 4.39 8.25 -1.86
N ASN A 290 4.33 9.58 -1.92
CA ASN A 290 3.38 10.24 -2.82
C ASN A 290 3.71 10.01 -4.30
N PHE A 291 5.00 9.87 -4.63
CA PHE A 291 5.45 9.48 -5.95
C PHE A 291 4.91 8.08 -6.30
N ALA A 292 5.09 7.10 -5.41
CA ALA A 292 4.60 5.73 -5.61
C ALA A 292 3.07 5.68 -5.76
N VAL A 293 2.33 6.47 -4.99
CA VAL A 293 0.86 6.54 -5.08
C VAL A 293 0.42 7.10 -6.43
N ILE A 294 0.98 8.24 -6.87
CA ILE A 294 0.65 8.88 -8.16
C ILE A 294 0.97 7.94 -9.32
N THR A 295 2.17 7.38 -9.33
CA THR A 295 2.62 6.47 -10.38
C THR A 295 1.82 5.15 -10.41
N GLY A 296 1.42 4.64 -9.25
CA GLY A 296 0.49 3.51 -9.15
C GLY A 296 -0.88 3.81 -9.76
N GLY A 297 -1.43 5.01 -9.51
CA GLY A 297 -2.67 5.46 -10.16
C GLY A 297 -2.56 5.53 -11.69
N LEU A 298 -1.47 6.09 -12.21
CA LEU A 298 -1.19 6.14 -13.66
C LEU A 298 -1.03 4.74 -14.27
N ARG A 299 -0.39 3.81 -13.56
CA ARG A 299 -0.23 2.43 -14.01
C ARG A 299 -1.59 1.74 -14.20
N GLU A 300 -2.46 1.80 -13.19
CA GLU A 300 -3.77 1.14 -13.28
C GLU A 300 -4.69 1.84 -14.30
N ALA A 301 -4.61 3.16 -14.44
CA ALA A 301 -5.31 3.88 -15.50
C ALA A 301 -4.90 3.38 -16.90
N ALA A 302 -3.62 3.09 -17.13
CA ALA A 302 -3.16 2.53 -18.39
C ALA A 302 -3.62 1.08 -18.61
N LEU A 303 -3.49 0.23 -17.59
CA LEU A 303 -3.71 -1.22 -17.72
C LEU A 303 -5.18 -1.61 -17.68
N VAL A 304 -5.96 -0.96 -16.81
CA VAL A 304 -7.36 -1.29 -16.53
C VAL A 304 -8.29 -0.26 -17.17
N GLY A 305 -8.01 1.03 -16.96
CA GLY A 305 -8.82 2.13 -17.48
C GLY A 305 -8.70 2.37 -18.99
N GLY A 306 -7.69 1.79 -19.64
CA GLY A 306 -7.45 2.00 -21.07
C GLY A 306 -7.00 3.43 -21.42
N GLN A 307 -6.49 4.19 -20.44
CA GLN A 307 -6.02 5.56 -20.61
C GLN A 307 -4.67 5.57 -21.33
N THR A 308 -4.70 5.70 -22.66
CA THR A 308 -3.54 5.47 -23.54
C THR A 308 -2.34 6.39 -23.28
N GLU A 309 -2.59 7.59 -22.75
CA GLU A 309 -1.58 8.58 -22.42
C GLU A 309 -0.92 8.37 -21.06
N ALA A 310 -1.56 7.61 -20.15
CA ALA A 310 -1.10 7.44 -18.78
C ALA A 310 0.31 6.83 -18.71
N ALA A 311 0.64 5.86 -19.58
CA ALA A 311 1.98 5.27 -19.64
C ALA A 311 3.06 6.28 -20.08
N ALA A 312 2.72 7.19 -20.99
CA ALA A 312 3.62 8.25 -21.42
C ALA A 312 3.81 9.30 -20.31
N ILE A 313 2.73 9.68 -19.61
CA ILE A 313 2.78 10.59 -18.46
C ILE A 313 3.63 9.97 -17.34
N TYR A 314 3.39 8.70 -16.99
CA TYR A 314 4.18 7.94 -16.02
C TYR A 314 5.68 8.02 -16.35
N THR A 315 6.05 7.69 -17.58
CA THR A 315 7.47 7.63 -17.99
C THR A 315 8.14 9.00 -17.89
N ARG A 316 7.42 10.04 -18.31
CA ARG A 316 7.92 11.42 -18.29
C ARG A 316 8.05 11.95 -16.86
N PHE A 317 7.03 11.73 -16.04
CA PHE A 317 7.03 12.10 -14.62
C PHE A 317 8.13 11.36 -13.85
N PHE A 318 8.30 10.05 -14.07
CA PHE A 318 9.38 9.26 -13.47
C PHE A 318 10.74 9.85 -13.80
N LYS A 319 11.01 10.11 -15.09
CA LYS A 319 12.28 10.71 -15.52
C LYS A 319 12.52 12.11 -14.94
N LYS A 320 11.45 12.88 -14.74
CA LYS A 320 11.54 14.25 -14.22
C LYS A 320 11.76 14.30 -12.72
N VAL A 321 11.13 13.40 -11.97
CA VAL A 321 11.08 13.43 -10.51
C VAL A 321 11.90 12.32 -9.88
N ALA A 322 11.62 11.05 -10.16
CA ALA A 322 12.32 9.94 -9.51
C ALA A 322 13.83 9.93 -9.79
N ASN A 323 14.25 10.20 -11.04
CA ASN A 323 15.67 10.24 -11.37
C ASN A 323 16.44 11.32 -10.59
N VAL A 324 15.77 12.41 -10.24
CA VAL A 324 16.38 13.52 -9.47
C VAL A 324 16.26 13.25 -7.96
N MET A 325 15.24 12.52 -7.52
CA MET A 325 15.12 12.08 -6.13
C MET A 325 16.09 10.94 -5.76
N GLN A 326 16.82 10.35 -6.70
CA GLN A 326 17.84 9.34 -6.40
C GLN A 326 19.11 10.03 -5.89
N LEU A 327 19.43 9.82 -4.61
CA LEU A 327 20.57 10.41 -3.93
C LEU A 327 21.88 9.76 -4.37
N ALA A 328 22.46 10.20 -5.48
CA ALA A 328 23.84 9.85 -5.83
C ALA A 328 24.72 11.10 -5.81
N GLU A 329 25.95 10.97 -5.35
CA GLU A 329 27.00 11.97 -5.55
C GLU A 329 27.42 12.02 -7.04
N PHE A 330 26.56 12.49 -7.94
CA PHE A 330 26.90 12.61 -9.36
C PHE A 330 26.17 13.77 -10.06
N ASN A 331 26.85 14.41 -11.02
CA ASN A 331 26.32 15.58 -11.75
C ASN A 331 24.89 15.41 -12.34
N PRO A 332 24.45 14.23 -12.84
CA PRO A 332 23.09 14.01 -13.36
C PRO A 332 22.02 13.82 -12.28
N THR A 333 22.39 13.50 -11.04
CA THR A 333 21.47 13.37 -9.89
C THR A 333 21.33 14.67 -9.10
N GLY A 334 22.03 15.74 -9.50
CA GLY A 334 21.85 17.09 -8.97
C GLY A 334 22.96 17.59 -8.06
N GLU A 335 23.92 16.74 -7.69
CA GLU A 335 25.03 17.05 -6.76
C GLU A 335 26.35 17.29 -7.51
N THR A 336 27.16 18.27 -7.09
CA THR A 336 28.50 18.53 -7.66
C THR A 336 29.61 18.35 -6.60
N GLY A 337 30.31 17.21 -6.56
CA GLY A 337 31.53 16.98 -5.75
C GLY A 337 31.80 15.53 -5.30
N ASN A 338 32.73 15.34 -4.35
CA ASN A 338 33.14 14.04 -3.76
C ASN A 338 32.69 14.00 -2.27
N ASP A 339 31.40 13.81 -1.98
CA ASP A 339 30.79 14.14 -0.68
C ASP A 339 30.87 15.66 -0.41
N SER A 340 30.20 16.43 -1.29
CA SER A 340 30.34 17.89 -1.32
C SER A 340 29.80 18.58 -0.07
N ASP A 341 28.82 17.97 0.61
CA ASP A 341 28.16 18.53 1.79
C ASP A 341 28.38 17.72 3.08
N GLY A 342 29.05 16.57 3.02
CA GLY A 342 29.43 15.80 4.21
C GLY A 342 28.25 15.07 4.87
N ASP A 343 27.18 14.81 4.12
CA ASP A 343 25.98 14.13 4.62
C ASP A 343 26.14 12.60 4.70
N GLY A 344 27.23 12.06 4.14
CA GLY A 344 27.63 10.68 4.25
C GLY A 344 26.97 9.74 3.22
N ILE A 345 26.45 10.25 2.11
CA ILE A 345 25.90 9.43 1.00
C ILE A 345 26.99 9.13 -0.03
N PRO A 346 27.61 7.94 -0.05
CA PRO A 346 28.78 7.69 -0.89
C PRO A 346 28.47 7.63 -2.40
N TYR A 347 29.37 8.17 -3.23
CA TYR A 347 29.44 7.88 -4.68
C TYR A 347 29.58 6.37 -4.94
N LEU A 348 28.64 5.79 -5.69
CA LEU A 348 28.65 4.38 -6.09
C LEU A 348 29.01 4.22 -7.58
N PRO A 349 30.30 4.15 -7.95
CA PRO A 349 30.76 4.10 -9.34
C PRO A 349 30.40 2.80 -10.09
N GLU A 350 29.91 1.78 -9.39
CA GLU A 350 29.73 0.41 -9.89
C GLU A 350 28.33 0.14 -10.46
N GLN A 351 27.40 1.11 -10.38
CA GLN A 351 26.07 0.97 -10.96
C GLN A 351 26.14 1.16 -12.49
N PRO A 352 25.65 0.20 -13.32
CA PRO A 352 25.71 0.28 -14.78
C PRO A 352 25.11 1.57 -15.37
N ASP A 353 24.16 2.15 -14.63
CA ASP A 353 23.44 3.38 -15.00
C ASP A 353 23.76 4.57 -14.07
N GLN A 354 24.71 4.43 -13.13
CA GLN A 354 25.15 5.48 -12.20
C GLN A 354 24.02 6.09 -11.34
N LEU A 355 22.95 5.32 -11.12
CA LEU A 355 21.83 5.70 -10.26
C LEU A 355 22.08 5.16 -8.84
N ALA A 356 21.90 6.00 -7.83
CA ALA A 356 21.99 5.53 -6.45
C ALA A 356 20.77 4.69 -6.06
N PRO A 357 20.94 3.71 -5.16
CA PRO A 357 19.85 2.87 -4.67
C PRO A 357 18.98 3.56 -3.62
N VAL A 358 19.30 4.79 -3.20
CA VAL A 358 18.62 5.51 -2.12
C VAL A 358 17.83 6.68 -2.68
N PHE A 359 16.55 6.78 -2.30
CA PHE A 359 15.72 7.95 -2.59
C PHE A 359 15.87 9.01 -1.49
N ALA A 360 15.79 10.27 -1.87
CA ALA A 360 15.58 11.40 -1.00
C ALA A 360 14.30 11.20 -0.17
N ALA A 361 14.34 11.60 1.09
CA ALA A 361 13.16 11.57 1.95
C ALA A 361 12.09 12.53 1.41
N GLU A 362 12.52 13.68 0.93
CA GLU A 362 11.67 14.72 0.36
C GLU A 362 12.40 15.46 -0.78
N ALA A 363 11.65 15.91 -1.78
CA ALA A 363 12.11 16.87 -2.78
C ALA A 363 11.02 17.89 -3.09
N GLN A 364 11.40 19.16 -3.30
CA GLN A 364 10.48 20.24 -3.63
C GLN A 364 10.73 20.77 -5.05
N LEU A 365 9.64 20.96 -5.80
CA LEU A 365 9.67 21.47 -7.17
C LEU A 365 8.67 22.61 -7.33
N ASN A 366 9.16 23.78 -7.77
CA ASN A 366 8.30 24.92 -8.07
C ASN A 366 7.75 24.82 -9.50
N LEU A 367 6.43 24.70 -9.63
CA LEU A 367 5.71 24.53 -10.88
C LEU A 367 5.21 25.85 -11.49
N MET A 368 5.63 27.00 -10.96
CA MET A 368 5.37 28.29 -11.59
C MET A 368 6.07 28.39 -12.94
N ILE A 369 5.29 28.58 -14.01
CA ILE A 369 5.83 28.83 -15.35
C ILE A 369 6.22 30.31 -15.43
N THR A 370 7.49 30.63 -15.18
CA THR A 370 8.03 31.98 -15.31
C THR A 370 8.65 32.17 -16.70
N GLY A 371 7.82 32.48 -17.70
CA GLY A 371 8.27 32.90 -19.04
C GLY A 371 8.05 31.87 -20.15
N VAL A 372 7.79 32.38 -21.36
CA VAL A 372 7.73 31.59 -22.60
C VAL A 372 9.16 31.40 -23.08
N ASP A 373 9.87 30.40 -22.56
CA ASP A 373 11.14 30.01 -23.14
C ASP A 373 10.89 28.98 -24.25
N ASN A 374 11.21 29.36 -25.48
CA ASN A 374 11.04 28.53 -26.68
C ASN A 374 12.12 27.47 -26.82
N SER A 375 12.93 27.23 -25.79
CA SER A 375 13.89 26.14 -25.74
C SER A 375 13.31 24.96 -24.96
N LEU A 376 13.11 23.85 -25.65
CA LEU A 376 13.09 22.50 -25.08
C LEU A 376 14.48 22.16 -24.49
N ALA A 377 14.92 22.93 -23.49
CA ALA A 377 16.07 22.58 -22.67
C ALA A 377 15.53 21.75 -21.50
N LEU A 378 15.75 20.44 -21.54
CA LEU A 378 15.33 19.47 -20.52
C LEU A 378 15.99 19.68 -19.13
N ASN A 379 16.79 20.74 -18.93
CA ASN A 379 17.84 20.75 -17.91
C ASN A 379 17.84 21.95 -16.93
N GLU A 380 16.88 22.87 -16.96
CA GLU A 380 16.80 23.91 -15.92
C GLU A 380 15.43 23.89 -15.24
N THR A 381 15.32 23.12 -14.17
CA THR A 381 14.30 23.34 -13.14
C THR A 381 14.96 23.15 -11.79
N ASP A 382 14.93 24.19 -10.96
CA ASP A 382 15.42 24.15 -9.59
C ASP A 382 14.56 23.18 -8.75
N MET A 383 15.06 21.96 -8.55
CA MET A 383 14.51 21.00 -7.61
C MET A 383 15.40 20.99 -6.36
N MET A 384 14.80 21.18 -5.18
CA MET A 384 15.51 21.06 -3.91
C MET A 384 15.33 19.64 -3.36
N ILE A 385 16.40 19.01 -2.89
CA ILE A 385 16.43 17.61 -2.40
C ILE A 385 16.84 17.60 -0.92
N TYR A 386 16.24 16.73 -0.10
CA TYR A 386 16.60 16.56 1.32
C TYR A 386 17.06 15.12 1.63
N PRO A 387 18.28 14.92 2.17
CA PRO A 387 18.83 13.60 2.48
C PRO A 387 18.22 12.94 3.72
N ASN A 388 18.49 11.64 3.92
CA ASN A 388 18.02 10.83 5.06
C ASN A 388 19.21 10.19 5.81
N PRO A 389 19.41 10.43 7.12
CA PRO A 389 18.62 11.29 8.01
C PRO A 389 18.90 12.78 7.79
N VAL A 390 17.87 13.60 7.97
CA VAL A 390 18.02 15.06 8.01
C VAL A 390 18.89 15.42 9.21
N ASN A 391 20.15 15.75 8.98
CA ASN A 391 21.00 16.37 10.01
C ASN A 391 20.64 17.85 10.10
N GLU A 392 20.37 18.34 11.31
CA GLU A 392 20.11 19.76 11.60
C GLU A 392 21.26 20.71 11.18
N ASN A 393 22.41 20.14 10.80
CA ASN A 393 23.62 20.85 10.36
C ASN A 393 23.84 20.86 8.84
N ALA A 394 22.89 20.37 8.02
CA ALA A 394 23.03 20.45 6.57
C ALA A 394 22.74 21.89 6.08
N THR A 395 23.76 22.58 5.57
CA THR A 395 23.64 23.89 4.90
C THR A 395 24.07 23.77 3.44
N ILE A 396 23.18 24.19 2.54
CA ILE A 396 23.38 24.31 1.07
C ILE A 396 24.48 25.34 0.75
#